data_AF-A0A0W8CNJ8-F1
#
_entry.id   AF-A0A0W8CNJ8-F1
#
_cell.length_a   1.000
_cell.length_b   1.000
_cell.length_c   1.000
_cell.angle_alpha   90.00
_cell.angle_beta   90.00
_cell.angle_gamma   90.00
#
_symmetry.space_group_name_H-M   'P 1'
#
loop_
_entity.id
_entity.type
_entity.pdbx_description
1 polymer ?
#
loop_
_entity_poly.entity_id
_entity_poly.type
_entity_poly.pdbx_seq_one_letter_code
_entity_poly.pdbx_strand_id
1 'polypeptide(L)'
;MRMALQIVDGLDNGAAQDALLIMIFQMAEALDKEDIRLFRDVGLLLKWISRSSEKTVIDKVSTILNQIDPSRLGSVIEKSLPFWADIEKVEELAAIATKRMQWLTDQIESMDKPFSWEMPHASFPDNNKVEIFLRGPDATPRKCKSLRVFKMPTITLLNGSVKNK
;
A
#
# COMPACT_ATOMS: atom_id res chain seq x y z
N MET A 1 23.74 -0.33 -11.22
CA MET A 1 22.48 -0.23 -11.98
C MET A 1 21.90 1.19 -12.10
N ARG A 2 21.71 1.97 -11.02
CA ARG A 2 21.08 3.32 -11.09
C ARG A 2 21.59 4.21 -12.23
N MET A 3 22.89 4.50 -12.27
CA MET A 3 23.45 5.42 -13.28
C MET A 3 23.23 4.89 -14.70
N ALA A 4 23.37 3.58 -14.91
CA ALA A 4 23.10 2.95 -16.20
C ALA A 4 21.64 3.13 -16.63
N LEU A 5 20.67 2.96 -15.71
CA LEU A 5 19.24 3.19 -15.99
C LEU A 5 18.95 4.65 -16.34
N GLN A 6 19.61 5.61 -15.71
CA GLN A 6 19.41 7.03 -16.01
C GLN A 6 20.03 7.40 -17.37
N ILE A 7 21.21 6.85 -17.68
CA ILE A 7 21.87 7.09 -18.96
C ILE A 7 21.07 6.44 -20.09
N VAL A 8 20.63 5.19 -19.93
CA VAL A 8 19.87 4.50 -20.98
C VAL A 8 18.53 5.17 -21.26
N ASP A 9 17.91 5.79 -20.25
CA ASP A 9 16.66 6.53 -20.40
C ASP A 9 16.80 7.82 -21.21
N GLY A 10 18.01 8.39 -21.27
CA GLY A 10 18.32 9.58 -22.07
C GLY A 10 18.97 9.29 -23.42
N LEU A 11 19.22 8.02 -23.77
CA LEU A 11 19.85 7.64 -25.03
C LEU A 11 18.80 7.41 -26.13
N ASP A 12 19.14 7.83 -27.34
CA ASP A 12 18.41 7.45 -28.54
C ASP A 12 18.52 5.94 -28.81
N ASN A 13 17.51 5.39 -29.45
CA ASN A 13 17.47 3.97 -29.81
C ASN A 13 18.66 3.61 -30.71
N GLY A 14 19.41 2.57 -30.34
CA GLY A 14 20.55 2.08 -31.11
C GLY A 14 21.55 1.29 -30.27
N ALA A 15 22.68 0.94 -30.89
CA ALA A 15 23.64 0.00 -30.32
C ALA A 15 24.17 0.36 -28.92
N ALA A 16 24.31 1.66 -28.62
CA ALA A 16 24.73 2.11 -27.29
C ALA A 16 23.66 1.84 -26.22
N GLN A 17 22.40 2.09 -26.55
CA GLN A 17 21.25 1.81 -25.68
C GLN A 17 21.12 0.29 -25.47
N ASP A 18 21.21 -0.49 -26.55
CA ASP A 18 21.11 -1.96 -26.50
C ASP A 18 22.19 -2.56 -25.59
N ALA A 19 23.45 -2.15 -25.74
CA ALA A 19 24.56 -2.64 -24.93
C ALA A 19 24.37 -2.33 -23.43
N LEU A 20 23.85 -1.14 -23.12
CA LEU A 20 23.52 -0.74 -21.74
C LEU A 20 22.35 -1.54 -21.18
N LEU A 21 21.31 -1.80 -21.97
CA LEU A 21 20.17 -2.63 -21.54
C LEU A 21 20.61 -4.06 -21.21
N ILE A 22 21.45 -4.68 -22.05
CA ILE A 22 22.02 -6.01 -21.78
C ILE A 22 22.74 -6.02 -20.43
N MET A 23 23.57 -5.02 -20.15
CA MET A 23 24.28 -4.90 -18.87
C MET A 23 23.32 -4.71 -17.69
N ILE A 24 22.27 -3.90 -17.85
CA ILE A 24 21.24 -3.67 -16.82
C ILE A 24 20.49 -4.97 -16.53
N PHE A 25 20.13 -5.73 -17.56
CA PHE A 25 19.41 -6.99 -17.41
C PHE A 25 20.24 -8.07 -16.73
N GLN A 26 21.53 -8.20 -17.08
CA GLN A 26 22.46 -9.06 -16.34
C GLN A 26 22.57 -8.68 -14.86
N MET A 27 22.60 -7.38 -14.54
CA MET A 27 22.57 -6.93 -13.16
C MET A 27 21.21 -7.21 -12.48
N ALA A 28 20.11 -7.21 -13.23
CA ALA A 28 18.77 -7.46 -12.71
C ALA A 28 18.56 -8.93 -12.33
N GLU A 29 19.21 -9.86 -13.02
CA GLU A 29 19.19 -11.29 -12.66
C GLU A 29 19.77 -11.56 -11.26
N ALA A 30 20.73 -10.73 -10.84
CA ALA A 30 21.38 -10.81 -9.53
C ALA A 30 20.60 -10.14 -8.40
N LEU A 31 19.49 -9.43 -8.69
CA LEU A 31 18.71 -8.71 -7.68
C LEU A 31 17.96 -9.67 -6.74
N ASP A 32 17.84 -9.25 -5.49
CA ASP A 32 16.92 -9.83 -4.53
C ASP A 32 15.73 -8.91 -4.19
N LYS A 33 14.87 -9.37 -3.27
CA LYS A 33 13.66 -8.64 -2.84
C LYS A 33 13.96 -7.36 -2.05
N GLU A 34 15.05 -7.31 -1.32
CA GLU A 34 15.45 -6.12 -0.55
C GLU A 34 16.06 -5.08 -1.48
N ASP A 35 16.85 -5.51 -2.46
CA ASP A 35 17.40 -4.67 -3.50
C ASP A 35 16.28 -3.96 -4.26
N ILE A 36 15.30 -4.70 -4.81
CA ILE A 36 14.18 -4.11 -5.57
C ILE A 36 13.37 -3.12 -4.72
N ARG A 37 13.10 -3.43 -3.44
CA ARG A 37 12.33 -2.52 -2.58
C ARG A 37 13.07 -1.22 -2.32
N LEU A 38 14.36 -1.31 -2.01
CA LEU A 38 15.19 -0.16 -1.68
C LEU A 38 15.64 0.60 -2.93
N PHE A 39 15.51 -0.01 -4.10
CA PHE A 39 15.90 0.61 -5.35
C PHE A 39 15.08 1.87 -5.60
N ARG A 40 15.79 2.99 -5.74
CA ARG A 40 15.20 4.32 -5.96
C ARG A 40 14.55 4.40 -7.35
N ASP A 41 15.23 3.82 -8.33
CA ASP A 41 14.89 3.94 -9.75
C ASP A 41 14.19 2.66 -10.25
N VAL A 42 13.46 1.99 -9.36
CA VAL A 42 12.68 0.78 -9.69
C VAL A 42 11.68 1.03 -10.80
N GLY A 43 11.13 2.25 -10.88
CA GLY A 43 10.26 2.64 -11.99
C GLY A 43 10.93 2.58 -13.36
N LEU A 44 12.18 3.08 -13.46
CA LEU A 44 12.97 2.99 -14.70
C LEU A 44 13.29 1.54 -15.03
N LEU A 45 13.64 0.73 -14.03
CA LEU A 45 13.89 -0.70 -14.23
C LEU A 45 12.65 -1.39 -14.81
N LEU A 46 11.47 -1.17 -14.22
CA LEU A 46 10.21 -1.76 -14.68
C LEU A 46 9.81 -1.27 -16.08
N LYS A 47 10.02 0.01 -16.38
CA LYS A 47 9.84 0.57 -17.73
C LYS A 47 10.64 -0.24 -18.76
N TRP A 48 11.94 -0.41 -18.54
CA TRP A 48 12.82 -1.08 -19.49
C TRP A 48 12.59 -2.60 -19.56
N ILE A 49 12.29 -3.25 -18.44
CA ILE A 49 11.92 -4.67 -18.42
C ILE A 49 10.61 -4.91 -19.17
N SER A 50 9.61 -4.04 -19.02
CA SER A 50 8.33 -4.20 -19.71
C SER A 50 8.46 -4.15 -21.24
N ARG A 51 9.40 -3.35 -21.74
CA ARG A 51 9.76 -3.21 -23.16
C ARG A 51 10.68 -4.32 -23.65
N SER A 52 11.25 -5.10 -22.74
CA SER A 52 12.15 -6.19 -23.08
C SER A 52 11.39 -7.40 -23.64
N SER A 53 12.03 -8.12 -24.55
CA SER A 53 11.61 -9.47 -24.97
C SER A 53 12.24 -10.58 -24.12
N GLU A 54 13.13 -10.22 -23.18
CA GLU A 54 13.89 -11.15 -22.36
C GLU A 54 13.05 -11.73 -21.21
N LYS A 55 12.41 -12.88 -21.51
CA LYS A 55 11.45 -13.53 -20.61
C LYS A 55 12.05 -13.91 -19.24
N THR A 56 13.31 -14.31 -19.18
CA THR A 56 13.98 -14.73 -17.94
C THR A 56 14.00 -13.61 -16.91
N VAL A 57 14.35 -12.39 -17.34
CA VAL A 57 14.44 -11.21 -16.49
C VAL A 57 13.05 -10.75 -16.04
N ILE A 58 12.08 -10.79 -16.96
CA ILE A 58 10.67 -10.48 -16.67
C ILE A 58 10.14 -11.43 -15.59
N ASP A 59 10.25 -12.75 -15.81
CA ASP A 59 9.76 -13.77 -14.88
C ASP A 59 10.45 -13.66 -13.51
N LYS A 60 11.76 -13.34 -13.49
CA LYS A 60 12.53 -13.13 -12.27
C LYS A 60 12.03 -11.92 -11.48
N VAL A 61 11.88 -10.77 -12.13
CA VAL A 61 11.42 -9.55 -11.46
C VAL A 61 9.96 -9.69 -11.00
N SER A 62 9.10 -10.30 -11.81
CA SER A 62 7.73 -10.66 -11.42
C SER A 62 7.72 -11.60 -10.20
N THR A 63 8.62 -12.59 -10.15
CA THR A 63 8.76 -13.48 -8.98
C THR A 63 9.17 -12.70 -7.73
N ILE A 64 10.15 -11.79 -7.84
CA ILE A 64 10.60 -10.98 -6.71
C ILE A 64 9.47 -10.08 -6.20
N LEU A 65 8.77 -9.38 -7.09
CA LEU A 65 7.66 -8.50 -6.72
C LEU A 65 6.53 -9.27 -6.02
N ASN A 66 6.25 -10.50 -6.47
CA ASN A 66 5.31 -11.40 -5.82
C ASN A 66 5.76 -11.89 -4.43
N GLN A 67 7.06 -11.92 -4.14
CA GLN A 67 7.59 -12.28 -2.82
C GLN A 67 7.61 -11.11 -1.83
N ILE A 68 7.53 -9.86 -2.30
CA ILE A 68 7.51 -8.69 -1.42
C ILE A 68 6.20 -8.68 -0.63
N ASP A 69 6.33 -8.41 0.68
CA ASP A 69 5.19 -8.26 1.57
C ASP A 69 4.26 -7.13 1.10
N PRO A 70 2.93 -7.35 1.04
CA PRO A 70 1.99 -6.35 0.54
C PRO A 70 2.05 -5.01 1.28
N SER A 71 2.42 -4.98 2.58
CA SER A 71 2.58 -3.75 3.38
C SER A 71 3.67 -2.83 2.80
N ARG A 72 4.65 -3.42 2.11
CA ARG A 72 5.88 -2.77 1.63
C ARG A 72 5.86 -2.43 0.15
N LEU A 73 4.84 -2.91 -0.59
CA LEU A 73 4.67 -2.62 -2.02
C LEU A 73 4.35 -1.16 -2.32
N GLY A 74 3.83 -0.40 -1.34
CA GLY A 74 3.45 1.01 -1.55
C GLY A 74 4.56 1.86 -2.14
N SER A 75 5.79 1.76 -1.60
CA SER A 75 6.93 2.53 -2.10
C SER A 75 7.37 2.11 -3.51
N VAL A 76 7.22 0.83 -3.88
CA VAL A 76 7.56 0.34 -5.22
C VAL A 76 6.56 0.89 -6.23
N ILE A 77 5.27 0.82 -5.91
CA ILE A 77 4.18 1.36 -6.73
C ILE A 77 4.39 2.86 -6.96
N GLU A 78 4.59 3.64 -5.89
CA GLU A 78 4.77 5.09 -5.95
C GLU A 78 5.94 5.50 -6.85
N LYS A 79 7.11 4.87 -6.70
CA LYS A 79 8.30 5.15 -7.51
C LYS A 79 8.13 4.75 -8.97
N SER A 80 7.27 3.77 -9.25
CA SER A 80 7.02 3.29 -10.60
C SER A 80 5.94 4.08 -11.34
N LEU A 81 5.05 4.75 -10.61
CA LEU A 81 3.87 5.44 -11.15
C LEU A 81 4.16 6.41 -12.32
N PRO A 82 5.25 7.22 -12.31
CA PRO A 82 5.55 8.12 -13.43
C PRO A 82 5.78 7.40 -14.77
N PHE A 83 6.09 6.11 -14.73
CA PHE A 83 6.44 5.32 -15.91
C PHE A 83 5.34 4.35 -16.34
N TRP A 84 4.19 4.31 -15.64
CA TRP A 84 3.13 3.35 -15.95
C TRP A 84 2.47 3.57 -17.31
N ALA A 85 2.43 4.81 -17.80
CA ALA A 85 1.95 5.11 -19.15
C ALA A 85 2.83 4.50 -20.25
N ASP A 86 4.11 4.25 -19.93
CA ASP A 86 5.14 3.75 -20.84
C ASP A 86 5.31 2.21 -20.77
N ILE A 87 4.57 1.56 -19.86
CA ILE A 87 4.71 0.13 -19.57
C ILE A 87 3.65 -0.65 -20.36
N GLU A 88 4.08 -1.38 -21.39
CA GLU A 88 3.19 -2.15 -22.27
C GLU A 88 2.65 -3.40 -21.57
N LYS A 89 3.42 -4.00 -20.67
CA LYS A 89 3.06 -5.20 -19.88
C LYS A 89 2.40 -4.80 -18.57
N VAL A 90 1.25 -4.16 -18.68
CA VAL A 90 0.46 -3.62 -17.55
C VAL A 90 0.00 -4.72 -16.58
N GLU A 91 -0.11 -5.97 -17.03
CA GLU A 91 -0.64 -7.09 -16.24
C GLU A 91 0.15 -7.36 -14.96
N GLU A 92 1.48 -7.25 -15.00
CA GLU A 92 2.36 -7.54 -13.85
C GLU A 92 2.25 -6.43 -12.79
N LEU A 93 2.16 -5.18 -13.24
CA LEU A 93 1.86 -4.04 -12.36
C LEU A 93 0.44 -4.13 -11.79
N ALA A 94 -0.53 -4.54 -12.59
CA ALA A 94 -1.91 -4.73 -12.16
C ALA A 94 -1.99 -5.80 -11.07
N ALA A 95 -1.22 -6.90 -11.19
CA ALA A 95 -1.13 -7.93 -10.16
C ALA A 95 -0.57 -7.38 -8.84
N ILE A 96 0.49 -6.57 -8.90
CA ILE A 96 1.10 -5.94 -7.71
C ILE A 96 0.15 -4.94 -7.07
N ALA A 97 -0.53 -4.12 -7.87
CA ALA A 97 -1.53 -3.16 -7.41
C ALA A 97 -2.70 -3.90 -6.74
N THR A 98 -3.19 -4.98 -7.35
CA THR A 98 -4.27 -5.82 -6.79
C THR A 98 -3.87 -6.43 -5.46
N LYS A 99 -2.67 -7.00 -5.37
CA LYS A 99 -2.13 -7.54 -4.11
C LYS A 99 -2.05 -6.48 -3.01
N ARG A 100 -1.62 -5.27 -3.35
CA ARG A 100 -1.58 -4.13 -2.42
C ARG A 100 -2.98 -3.68 -1.99
N MET A 101 -3.92 -3.60 -2.93
CA MET A 101 -5.31 -3.22 -2.66
C MET A 101 -5.98 -4.22 -1.72
N GLN A 102 -5.83 -5.52 -1.95
CA GLN A 102 -6.40 -6.54 -1.07
C GLN A 102 -5.89 -6.38 0.35
N TRP A 103 -4.58 -6.22 0.54
CA TRP A 103 -4.02 -5.99 1.86
C TRP A 103 -4.57 -4.74 2.54
N LEU A 104 -4.77 -3.65 1.78
CA LEU A 104 -5.37 -2.42 2.32
C LEU A 104 -6.83 -2.64 2.76
N THR A 105 -7.60 -3.39 1.97
CA THR A 105 -8.97 -3.79 2.35
C THR A 105 -8.95 -4.60 3.65
N ASP A 106 -8.08 -5.60 3.76
CA ASP A 106 -7.95 -6.42 4.96
C ASP A 106 -7.57 -5.57 6.20
N GLN A 107 -6.70 -4.55 6.01
CA GLN A 107 -6.38 -3.61 7.08
C GLN A 107 -7.60 -2.77 7.49
N ILE A 108 -8.36 -2.25 6.54
CA ILE A 108 -9.56 -1.45 6.80
C ILE A 108 -10.61 -2.29 7.53
N GLU A 109 -10.87 -3.52 7.06
CA GLU A 109 -11.83 -4.44 7.71
C GLU A 109 -11.39 -4.79 9.15
N SER A 110 -10.10 -5.00 9.38
CA SER A 110 -9.57 -5.23 10.74
C SER A 110 -9.77 -4.03 11.68
N MET A 111 -9.82 -2.81 11.10
CA MET A 111 -10.04 -1.56 11.82
C MET A 111 -11.53 -1.23 11.99
N ASP A 112 -12.43 -1.86 11.23
CA ASP A 112 -13.89 -1.67 11.30
C ASP A 112 -14.52 -2.35 12.53
N LYS A 113 -13.71 -2.57 13.57
CA LYS A 113 -14.20 -2.89 14.91
C LYS A 113 -14.92 -1.65 15.45
N PRO A 114 -16.16 -1.77 15.96
CA PRO A 114 -16.84 -0.67 16.62
C PRO A 114 -15.92 -0.06 17.67
N PHE A 115 -15.77 1.27 17.64
CA PHE A 115 -15.09 1.99 18.71
C PHE A 115 -15.70 1.56 20.05
N SER A 116 -14.89 0.94 20.90
CA SER A 116 -15.27 0.64 22.27
C SER A 116 -14.69 1.70 23.17
N TRP A 117 -15.56 2.38 23.93
CA TRP A 117 -15.14 3.24 25.04
C TRP A 117 -14.55 2.42 26.21
N GLU A 118 -14.64 1.09 26.17
CA GLU A 118 -14.17 0.22 27.24
C GLU A 118 -12.64 0.08 27.23
N MET A 119 -12.05 0.35 28.39
CA MET A 119 -10.65 0.18 28.74
C MET A 119 -10.56 -0.76 29.95
N PRO A 120 -10.55 -2.10 29.75
CA PRO A 120 -10.59 -3.08 30.84
C PRO A 120 -9.45 -2.96 31.86
N HIS A 121 -8.34 -2.33 31.47
CA HIS A 121 -7.17 -2.09 32.29
C HIS A 121 -7.01 -0.62 32.72
N ALA A 122 -8.05 0.21 32.58
CA ALA A 122 -8.04 1.59 33.07
C ALA A 122 -7.65 1.66 34.56
N SER A 123 -6.80 2.62 34.93
CA SER A 123 -6.47 2.95 36.31
C SER A 123 -6.51 4.46 36.49
N PHE A 124 -7.38 4.94 37.36
CA PHE A 124 -7.57 6.35 37.67
C PHE A 124 -7.65 6.49 39.20
N PRO A 125 -6.49 6.51 39.90
CA PRO A 125 -6.42 6.51 41.35
C PRO A 125 -7.21 7.65 42.01
N ASP A 126 -7.23 8.82 41.36
CA ASP A 126 -7.92 10.02 41.85
C ASP A 126 -9.42 10.03 41.53
N ASN A 127 -9.91 9.14 40.66
CA ASN A 127 -11.30 9.13 40.21
C ASN A 127 -11.81 7.71 39.89
N ASN A 128 -12.13 6.98 40.96
CA ASN A 128 -12.70 5.63 40.90
C ASN A 128 -14.00 5.53 40.05
N LYS A 129 -14.79 6.61 39.94
CA LYS A 129 -16.01 6.60 39.11
C LYS A 129 -15.68 6.50 37.62
N VAL A 130 -14.65 7.20 37.18
CA VAL A 130 -14.17 7.15 35.79
C VAL A 130 -13.50 5.81 35.51
N GLU A 131 -12.73 5.27 36.46
CA GLU A 131 -12.12 3.94 36.36
C GLU A 131 -13.17 2.84 36.13
N ILE A 132 -14.21 2.79 36.96
CA ILE A 132 -15.29 1.79 36.85
C ILE A 132 -16.08 1.97 35.55
N PHE A 133 -16.38 3.21 35.15
CA PHE A 133 -17.10 3.49 33.90
C PHE A 133 -16.32 3.02 32.67
N LEU A 134 -15.01 3.30 32.63
CA LEU A 134 -14.16 2.92 31.51
C LEU A 134 -13.87 1.43 31.49
N ARG A 135 -13.82 0.71 32.62
CA ARG A 135 -13.61 -0.76 32.61
C ARG A 135 -14.77 -1.57 32.01
N GLY A 136 -15.93 -0.94 31.79
CA GLY A 136 -17.09 -1.56 31.18
C GLY A 136 -18.09 -2.16 32.18
N PRO A 137 -19.28 -2.56 31.70
CA PRO A 137 -20.41 -2.97 32.54
C PRO A 137 -20.20 -4.30 33.29
N ASP A 138 -19.26 -5.13 32.85
CA ASP A 138 -18.94 -6.44 33.46
C ASP A 138 -18.07 -6.33 34.73
N ALA A 139 -17.57 -5.13 35.07
CA ALA A 139 -16.84 -4.88 36.32
C ALA A 139 -17.74 -4.81 37.59
N THR A 140 -18.93 -5.42 37.56
CA THR A 140 -20.00 -5.56 38.59
C THR A 140 -20.99 -4.39 38.81
N PRO A 141 -22.24 -4.69 39.27
CA PRO A 141 -23.44 -4.00 38.81
C PRO A 141 -23.83 -2.81 39.68
N ARG A 142 -24.14 -1.67 39.05
CA ARG A 142 -25.07 -0.72 39.66
C ARG A 142 -25.78 0.14 38.63
N LYS A 143 -27.10 0.22 38.80
CA LYS A 143 -28.01 1.11 38.09
C LYS A 143 -27.50 2.55 38.17
N CYS A 144 -26.88 3.04 37.10
CA CYS A 144 -26.63 4.47 36.90
C CYS A 144 -27.97 5.17 36.62
N LYS A 145 -28.73 5.48 37.68
CA LYS A 145 -29.82 6.44 37.61
C LYS A 145 -29.21 7.84 37.43
N SER A 146 -28.81 8.19 36.21
CA SER A 146 -28.51 9.54 35.69
C SER A 146 -27.36 9.58 34.66
N LEU A 147 -27.37 8.71 33.66
CA LEU A 147 -26.72 9.06 32.40
C LEU A 147 -27.78 9.72 31.52
N ARG A 148 -27.69 11.04 31.34
CA ARG A 148 -28.38 11.70 30.23
C ARG A 148 -27.77 11.12 28.96
N VAL A 149 -28.54 10.29 28.27
CA VAL A 149 -28.16 9.75 26.97
C VAL A 149 -27.85 10.93 26.06
N PHE A 150 -26.57 11.09 25.70
CA PHE A 150 -26.18 12.02 24.65
C PHE A 150 -26.60 11.38 23.33
N LYS A 151 -27.69 11.90 22.77
CA LYS A 151 -28.14 11.54 21.44
C LYS A 151 -27.18 12.18 20.44
N MET A 152 -26.27 11.39 19.89
CA MET A 152 -25.44 11.83 18.77
C MET A 152 -26.39 12.22 17.61
N PRO A 153 -26.26 13.43 17.02
CA PRO A 153 -27.06 13.77 15.85
C PRO A 153 -26.65 12.86 14.69
N THR A 154 -27.63 12.15 14.13
CA THR A 154 -27.49 11.44 12.86
C THR A 154 -27.10 12.46 11.80
N ILE A 155 -25.87 12.38 11.29
CA ILE A 155 -25.46 13.15 10.10
C ILE A 155 -26.11 12.46 8.91
N THR A 156 -27.27 12.95 8.49
CA THR A 156 -27.88 12.56 7.23
C THR A 156 -27.06 13.21 6.11
N LEU A 157 -26.29 12.42 5.37
CA LEU A 157 -25.73 12.86 4.10
C LEU A 157 -26.91 13.17 3.17
N LEU A 158 -27.08 14.45 2.84
CA LEU A 158 -28.04 14.91 1.85
C LEU A 158 -27.60 14.39 0.48
N ASN A 159 -28.23 13.30 0.03
CA ASN A 159 -28.19 12.91 -1.39
C ASN A 159 -28.90 14.00 -2.20
N GLY A 160 -28.09 14.83 -2.88
CA GLY A 160 -28.58 15.82 -3.83
C GLY A 160 -29.21 15.13 -5.04
N SER A 161 -30.54 15.18 -5.12
CA SER A 161 -31.26 14.84 -6.35
C SER A 161 -31.32 16.09 -7.24
N VAL A 162 -30.60 16.04 -8.36
CA VAL A 162 -30.71 17.01 -9.45
C VAL A 162 -32.07 16.81 -10.12
N LYS A 163 -32.98 17.78 -10.00
CA LYS A 163 -34.17 17.88 -10.85
C LYS A 163 -33.82 18.74 -12.07
N ASN A 164 -33.72 18.10 -13.23
CA ASN A 164 -33.78 18.79 -14.52
C ASN A 164 -35.17 19.40 -14.69
N LYS A 165 -35.20 20.67 -15.11
CA LYS A 165 -36.37 21.33 -15.69
C LYS A 165 -36.20 21.35 -17.20
#